data_AF-A0A0R3I5K1-F1
#
_entry.id   AF-A0A0R3I5K1-F1
#
_cell.length_a   1.000
_cell.length_b   1.000
_cell.length_c   1.000
_cell.angle_alpha   90.00
_cell.angle_beta   90.00
_cell.angle_gamma   90.00
#
_symmetry.space_group_name_H-M   'P 1'
#
loop_
_entity.id
_entity.type
_entity.pdbx_description
1 polymer ?
#
loop_
_entity_poly.entity_id
_entity_poly.type
_entity_poly.pdbx_seq_one_letter_code
_entity_poly.pdbx_strand_id
1 'polypeptide(L)'
;MLPIDWSCAGCGVDTDNVDGRGHDEYYMLHHDLWLAINPNDAGHLCIGCVESRLGRRLIRADFTDAPVNTNPRRATARLTSRLAHPN
;
A
#
# COMPACT_ATOMS: atom_id res chain seq x y z
N MET A 1 -17.39 0.66 -18.06
CA MET A 1 -16.30 0.68 -17.05
C MET A 1 -15.70 -0.70 -17.03
N LEU A 2 -14.40 -0.83 -17.29
CA LEU A 2 -13.70 -2.05 -16.93
C LEU A 2 -13.61 -2.09 -15.39
N PRO A 3 -13.74 -3.26 -14.76
CA PRO A 3 -13.56 -3.39 -13.32
C PRO A 3 -12.15 -2.93 -12.93
N ILE A 4 -12.02 -2.31 -11.76
CA ILE A 4 -10.72 -1.99 -11.18
C ILE A 4 -9.99 -3.30 -10.90
N ASP A 5 -8.77 -3.42 -11.41
CA ASP A 5 -7.90 -4.55 -11.12
C ASP A 5 -7.17 -4.29 -9.80
N TRP A 6 -7.57 -5.02 -8.74
CA TRP A 6 -6.96 -4.93 -7.42
C TRP A 6 -5.73 -5.83 -7.26
N SER A 7 -5.31 -6.55 -8.29
CA SER A 7 -4.12 -7.39 -8.20
C SER A 7 -2.84 -6.56 -8.01
N CYS A 8 -2.05 -6.96 -7.01
CA CYS A 8 -0.73 -6.42 -6.79
C CYS A 8 0.16 -6.68 -8.01
N ALA A 9 0.70 -5.62 -8.62
CA ALA A 9 1.59 -5.71 -9.78
C ALA A 9 2.94 -6.41 -9.49
N GLY A 10 3.26 -6.68 -8.22
CA GLY A 10 4.47 -7.41 -7.81
C GLY A 10 4.25 -8.91 -7.62
N CYS A 11 3.16 -9.32 -6.98
CA CYS A 11 2.95 -10.72 -6.59
C CYS A 11 1.57 -11.28 -6.94
N GLY A 12 0.68 -10.49 -7.55
CA GLY A 12 -0.65 -10.90 -7.98
C GLY A 12 -1.71 -11.00 -6.88
N VAL A 13 -1.34 -10.80 -5.60
CA VAL A 13 -2.32 -10.85 -4.49
C VAL A 13 -3.41 -9.80 -4.68
N ASP A 14 -4.66 -10.12 -4.34
CA ASP A 14 -5.76 -9.17 -4.27
C ASP A 14 -5.50 -8.14 -3.15
N THR A 15 -5.31 -6.87 -3.53
CA THR A 15 -5.04 -5.79 -2.58
C THR A 15 -6.27 -5.28 -1.83
N ASP A 16 -7.49 -5.62 -2.24
CA ASP A 16 -8.71 -5.35 -1.46
C ASP A 16 -8.99 -6.44 -0.40
N ASN A 17 -8.32 -7.59 -0.50
CA ASN A 17 -8.51 -8.74 0.40
C ASN A 17 -7.20 -9.51 0.67
N VAL A 18 -6.14 -8.78 1.02
CA VAL A 18 -4.76 -9.30 1.10
C VAL A 18 -4.61 -10.50 2.04
N ASP A 19 -5.40 -10.53 3.11
CA ASP A 19 -5.33 -11.58 4.14
C ASP A 19 -6.48 -12.61 4.06
N GLY A 20 -7.34 -12.51 3.04
CA GLY A 20 -8.49 -13.39 2.88
C GLY A 20 -9.64 -13.15 3.88
N ARG A 21 -9.58 -12.09 4.70
CA ARG A 21 -10.56 -11.77 5.74
C ARG A 21 -11.32 -10.46 5.46
N GLY A 22 -11.18 -9.93 4.26
CA GLY A 22 -11.75 -8.66 3.82
C GLY A 22 -10.90 -7.46 4.19
N HIS A 23 -9.63 -7.62 4.58
CA HIS A 23 -8.75 -6.48 4.84
C HIS A 23 -7.96 -6.05 3.62
N ASP A 24 -7.90 -4.75 3.40
CA ASP A 24 -7.23 -4.14 2.26
C ASP A 24 -5.81 -3.67 2.59
N GLU A 25 -5.06 -3.42 1.52
CA GLU A 25 -3.88 -2.58 1.54
C GLU A 25 -4.05 -1.42 0.59
N TYR A 26 -5.09 -0.64 0.85
CA TYR A 26 -5.30 0.62 0.18
C TYR A 26 -4.61 1.73 0.99
N TYR A 27 -3.58 2.35 0.42
CA TYR A 27 -2.78 3.40 1.05
C TYR A 27 -2.20 4.33 -0.02
N MET A 28 -1.67 5.47 0.40
CA MET A 28 -1.01 6.44 -0.49
C MET A 28 0.36 6.82 0.04
N LEU A 29 1.40 6.55 -0.73
CA LEU A 29 2.75 7.05 -0.44
C LEU A 29 2.94 8.45 -1.02
N HIS A 30 3.97 9.16 -0.57
CA HIS A 30 4.45 10.33 -1.30
C HIS A 30 4.79 9.96 -2.75
N HIS A 31 4.47 10.86 -3.68
CA HIS A 31 4.49 10.57 -5.12
C HIS A 31 5.90 10.25 -5.63
N ASP A 32 6.92 10.95 -5.13
CA ASP A 32 8.33 10.69 -5.41
C ASP A 32 8.75 9.29 -4.97
N LEU A 33 8.37 8.88 -3.77
CA LEU A 33 8.63 7.54 -3.25
C LEU A 33 7.92 6.47 -4.08
N TRP A 34 6.65 6.70 -4.45
CA TRP A 34 5.89 5.79 -5.31
C TRP A 34 6.53 5.63 -6.70
N LEU A 35 6.89 6.73 -7.36
CA LEU A 35 7.54 6.68 -8.68
C LEU A 35 8.90 5.97 -8.65
N ALA A 36 9.64 6.06 -7.54
CA ALA A 36 10.92 5.38 -7.39
C ALA A 36 10.80 3.84 -7.46
N ILE A 37 9.66 3.28 -7.02
CA ILE A 37 9.41 1.83 -7.01
C ILE A 37 8.38 1.36 -8.04
N ASN A 38 7.63 2.28 -8.64
CA ASN A 38 6.61 2.01 -9.66
C ASN A 38 6.63 3.10 -10.74
N PRO A 39 7.67 3.14 -11.60
CA PRO A 39 7.91 4.24 -12.53
C PRO A 39 6.85 4.41 -13.62
N ASN A 40 6.04 3.37 -13.88
CA ASN A 40 4.92 3.44 -14.82
C ASN A 40 3.67 4.09 -14.21
N ASP A 41 3.70 4.45 -12.92
CA ASP A 41 2.60 5.06 -12.16
C ASP A 41 1.24 4.37 -12.39
N ALA A 42 1.24 3.04 -12.36
CA ALA A 42 0.09 2.23 -12.73
C ALA A 42 -0.12 1.06 -11.78
N GLY A 43 -1.40 0.70 -11.58
CA GLY A 43 -1.83 -0.43 -10.79
C GLY A 43 -1.60 -0.24 -9.28
N HIS A 44 -1.59 -1.37 -8.56
CA HIS A 44 -1.51 -1.41 -7.10
C HIS A 44 -0.32 -2.26 -6.65
N LEU A 45 0.22 -1.97 -5.46
CA LEU A 45 1.20 -2.83 -4.81
C LEU A 45 0.75 -3.10 -3.38
N CYS A 46 0.82 -4.36 -2.97
CA CYS A 46 0.70 -4.71 -1.56
C CYS A 46 1.91 -4.12 -0.80
N ILE A 47 1.73 -3.83 0.50
CA ILE A 47 2.76 -3.16 1.30
C ILE A 47 4.07 -3.97 1.34
N GLY A 48 3.97 -5.30 1.28
CA GLY A 48 5.13 -6.20 1.24
C GLY A 48 5.93 -6.05 -0.05
N CYS A 49 5.28 -5.88 -1.20
CA CYS A 49 5.97 -5.63 -2.46
C CYS A 49 6.62 -4.25 -2.49
N VAL A 50 5.98 -3.23 -1.89
CA VAL A 50 6.61 -1.91 -1.74
C VAL A 50 7.87 -2.01 -0.89
N GLU A 51 7.79 -2.61 0.30
CA GLU A 51 8.94 -2.75 1.19
C GLU A 51 10.08 -3.56 0.54
N SER A 52 9.73 -4.61 -0.22
CA SER A 52 10.70 -5.39 -0.99
C SER A 52 11.39 -4.59 -2.09
N ARG A 53 10.67 -3.72 -2.81
CA ARG A 53 11.24 -2.87 -3.88
C ARG A 53 12.07 -1.72 -3.31
N LEU A 54 11.63 -1.16 -2.19
CA LEU A 54 12.30 -0.06 -1.50
C LEU A 54 13.55 -0.53 -0.73
N GLY A 55 13.61 -1.82 -0.38
CA GLY A 55 14.72 -2.40 0.40
C GLY A 55 14.70 -2.06 1.89
N ARG A 56 13.59 -1.46 2.38
CA ARG A 56 13.37 -1.20 3.80
C ARG A 56 11.89 -1.27 4.14
N ARG A 57 11.61 -1.40 5.44
CA ARG A 57 10.26 -1.26 5.99
C ARG A 57 9.79 0.19 5.83
N LEU A 58 8.50 0.39 5.55
CA LEU A 58 7.90 1.73 5.55
C LEU A 58 7.71 2.25 6.97
N ILE A 59 7.78 3.56 7.13
CA ILE A 59 7.48 4.32 8.35
C ILE A 59 6.38 5.34 8.06
N ARG A 60 5.80 5.96 9.09
CA ARG A 60 4.66 6.88 8.90
C ARG A 60 4.98 8.05 7.96
N ALA A 61 6.21 8.58 7.98
CA ALA A 61 6.67 9.65 7.09
C ALA A 61 6.64 9.30 5.58
N ASP A 62 6.54 8.02 5.21
CA ASP A 62 6.46 7.61 3.81
C ASP A 62 5.06 7.82 3.20
N PHE A 63 4.05 7.92 4.06
CA PHE A 63 2.64 8.00 3.69
C PHE A 63 2.17 9.45 3.67
N THR A 64 1.32 9.79 2.70
CA THR A 64 0.65 11.10 2.69
C THR A 64 -0.37 11.24 3.84
N ASP A 65 -0.88 12.44 4.06
CA ASP A 65 -1.95 12.71 5.04
C ASP A 65 -3.36 12.46 4.49
N ALA A 66 -3.48 11.74 3.37
CA ALA A 66 -4.77 11.39 2.79
C ALA A 66 -5.65 10.59 3.79
N PRO A 67 -6.99 10.71 3.73
CA PRO A 67 -7.91 10.01 4.63
C PRO A 67 -7.70 8.49 4.68
N VAL A 68 -7.28 7.89 3.57
CA VAL A 68 -6.99 6.45 3.50
C VAL A 68 -5.84 6.04 4.45
N ASN A 69 -4.88 6.92 4.70
CA ASN A 69 -3.76 6.66 5.60
C ASN A 69 -4.04 7.12 7.05
N THR A 70 -4.87 8.15 7.24
CA THR A 70 -5.15 8.71 8.58
C THR A 70 -6.34 8.06 9.28
N ASN A 71 -7.27 7.48 8.53
CA ASN A 71 -8.42 6.75 9.06
C ASN A 71 -8.78 5.53 8.18
N PRO A 72 -7.88 4.53 8.10
CA PRO A 72 -8.12 3.34 7.30
C PRO A 72 -9.29 2.53 7.87
N ARG A 73 -10.21 2.08 6.99
CA ARG A 73 -11.41 1.33 7.41
C ARG A 73 -11.17 -0.18 7.53
N ARG A 74 -10.41 -0.75 6.59
CA ARG A 74 -10.22 -2.20 6.43
C ARG A 74 -8.74 -2.57 6.37
N ALA A 75 -7.82 -1.68 6.74
CA ALA A 75 -6.39 -1.95 6.59
C ALA A 75 -5.96 -3.23 7.31
N THR A 76 -5.12 -4.03 6.65
CA THR A 76 -4.49 -5.18 7.30
C THR A 76 -3.70 -4.76 8.54
N ALA A 77 -3.51 -5.70 9.47
CA ALA A 77 -2.70 -5.45 10.68
C ALA A 77 -1.28 -4.96 10.36
N ARG A 78 -0.69 -5.45 9.26
CA ARG A 78 0.65 -5.01 8.86
C ARG A 78 0.65 -3.57 8.34
N LEU A 79 -0.32 -3.15 7.54
CA LEU A 79 -0.46 -1.75 7.09
C LEU A 79 -0.71 -0.82 8.26
N THR A 80 -1.66 -1.16 9.14
CA THR A 80 -1.92 -0.39 10.38
C THR A 80 -0.66 -0.21 11.22
N SER A 81 0.18 -1.24 11.32
CA SER A 81 1.47 -1.17 12.03
C SER A 81 2.48 -0.19 11.39
N ARG A 82 2.42 0.08 10.08
CA ARG A 82 3.28 1.08 9.43
C ARG A 82 2.73 2.49 9.58
N LEU A 83 1.41 2.64 9.49
CA LEU A 83 0.71 3.92 9.72
C LEU A 83 0.84 4.41 11.18
N ALA A 84 1.05 3.50 12.14
CA ALA A 84 1.31 3.86 13.54
C ALA A 84 2.81 3.99 13.88
N HIS A 85 3.72 3.67 12.95
CA HIS A 85 5.15 3.63 13.26
C HIS A 85 5.71 5.05 13.36
N PRO A 86 6.36 5.44 14.48
CA PRO A 86 6.96 6.76 14.61
C PRO A 86 8.06 6.99 13.55
N ASN A 87 8.32 8.26 13.24
CA ASN A 87 9.38 8.68 12.34
C ASN A 87 10.77 8.44 12.91
#